data_AF-A0A1F1JYA5-F1
#
_entry.id   AF-A0A1F1JYA5-F1
#
_cell.length_a   1.000
_cell.length_b   1.000
_cell.length_c   1.000
_cell.angle_alpha   90.00
_cell.angle_beta   90.00
_cell.angle_gamma   90.00
#
_symmetry.space_group_name_H-M   'P 1'
#
loop_
_entity.id
_entity.type
_entity.pdbx_description
1 polymer ?
#
loop_
_entity_poly.entity_id
_entity_poly.type
_entity_poly.pdbx_seq_one_letter_code
_entity_poly.pdbx_strand_id
1 'polypeptide(L)'
;MDRTPLARPHVDAEVGAVLFDLDGVLTPTAEVHRRAWHRLFTDYLTERTRTTGEQLAPYTNTDYYEHVDGKPRLDGVRDLLASRGIALPEAEVEALGARKNEAFLAELEAGVEPYPGSLALLEHLAAVGTPMAVVSSSANAPAVLRTAGIDHFFPVVVDGAVAREEGLPGKPAPDTFEAAAERLGVPSDRAVVVEDATSGVAAGAAGDFAAVVG
;
A
#
# COMPACT_ATOMS: atom_id res chain seq x y z
N MET A 1 19.60 12.20 45.05
CA MET A 1 19.25 11.51 43.80
C MET A 1 18.94 12.59 42.78
N ASP A 2 19.99 13.06 42.12
CA ASP A 2 19.93 14.13 41.14
C ASP A 2 19.46 13.52 39.82
N ARG A 3 18.25 13.85 39.39
CA ARG A 3 17.71 13.41 38.10
C ARG A 3 18.10 14.45 37.06
N THR A 4 19.29 14.27 36.49
CA THR A 4 19.66 14.92 35.24
C THR A 4 18.55 14.66 34.22
N PRO A 5 17.92 15.69 33.63
CA PRO A 5 16.97 15.48 32.55
C PRO A 5 17.71 14.82 31.40
N LEU A 6 17.23 13.66 30.95
CA LEU A 6 17.68 13.09 29.68
C LEU A 6 17.43 14.14 28.59
N ALA A 7 18.49 14.49 27.86
CA ALA A 7 18.39 15.36 26.71
C ALA A 7 17.31 14.82 25.78
N ARG A 8 16.30 15.66 25.48
CA ARG A 8 15.38 15.38 24.39
C ARG A 8 16.22 15.36 23.11
N PRO A 9 16.19 14.30 22.30
CA PRO A 9 16.82 14.36 21.00
C PRO A 9 16.25 15.58 20.26
N HIS A 10 17.14 16.48 19.84
CA HIS A 10 16.79 17.60 18.97
C HIS A 10 16.32 17.01 17.64
N VAL A 11 15.00 16.90 17.46
CA VAL A 11 14.40 16.80 16.13
C VAL A 11 14.24 18.24 15.66
N ASP A 12 15.35 18.86 15.26
CA ASP A 12 15.37 20.24 14.72
C ASP A 12 14.87 20.28 13.26
N ALA A 13 14.46 19.16 12.67
CA ALA A 13 13.77 19.12 11.39
C ALA A 13 12.26 19.31 11.62
N GLU A 14 11.77 20.52 11.32
CA GLU A 14 10.34 20.78 11.17
C GLU A 14 9.80 19.88 10.03
N VAL A 15 8.97 18.89 10.40
CA VAL A 15 8.31 17.96 9.47
C VAL A 15 7.52 18.77 8.44
N GLY A 16 7.95 18.68 7.19
CA GLY A 16 7.39 19.42 6.07
C GLY A 16 6.20 18.73 5.42
N ALA A 17 6.08 17.40 5.53
CA ALA A 17 4.94 16.62 5.03
C ALA A 17 4.87 15.24 5.69
N VAL A 18 3.69 14.62 5.61
CA VAL A 18 3.51 13.21 5.95
C VAL A 18 2.94 12.44 4.74
N LEU A 19 3.63 11.37 4.36
CA LEU A 19 3.31 10.50 3.24
C LEU A 19 2.80 9.17 3.80
N PHE A 20 1.51 8.92 3.63
CA PHE A 20 0.85 7.75 4.19
C PHE A 20 0.72 6.65 3.14
N ASP A 21 1.07 5.41 3.50
CA ASP A 21 0.36 4.28 2.88
C ASP A 21 -1.13 4.31 3.29
N LEU A 22 -1.95 3.54 2.58
CA LEU A 22 -3.39 3.51 2.76
C LEU A 22 -3.87 2.23 3.45
N ASP A 23 -3.41 1.08 2.96
CA ASP A 23 -3.99 -0.23 3.23
C ASP A 23 -3.32 -0.83 4.47
N GLY A 24 -3.95 -0.71 5.65
CA GLY A 24 -3.34 -1.11 6.93
C GLY A 24 -2.83 0.06 7.76
N VAL A 25 -2.62 1.23 7.12
CA VAL A 25 -2.24 2.49 7.80
C VAL A 25 -3.45 3.40 8.05
N LEU A 26 -4.16 3.81 7.00
CA LEU A 26 -5.30 4.74 7.13
C LEU A 26 -6.61 3.99 7.29
N THR A 27 -6.75 2.86 6.60
CA THR A 27 -7.98 2.08 6.53
C THR A 27 -7.69 0.58 6.68
N PRO A 28 -8.63 -0.23 7.21
CA PRO A 28 -8.46 -1.68 7.38
C PRO A 28 -8.61 -2.47 6.06
N THR A 29 -8.20 -1.89 4.94
CA THR A 29 -8.36 -2.46 3.59
C THR A 29 -7.32 -3.52 3.23
N ALA A 30 -6.22 -3.64 3.99
CA ALA A 30 -5.30 -4.78 3.85
C ALA A 30 -6.04 -6.13 3.98
N GLU A 31 -6.99 -6.22 4.93
CA GLU A 31 -7.82 -7.40 5.13
C GLU A 31 -8.82 -7.63 3.99
N VAL A 32 -9.36 -6.56 3.39
CA VAL A 32 -10.19 -6.64 2.17
C VAL A 32 -9.36 -7.16 1.00
N HIS A 33 -8.13 -6.68 0.84
CA HIS A 33 -7.19 -7.21 -0.15
C HIS A 33 -6.87 -8.68 0.08
N ARG A 34 -6.59 -9.09 1.32
CA ARG A 34 -6.29 -10.48 1.67
C ARG A 34 -7.43 -11.42 1.30
N ARG A 35 -8.69 -11.05 1.57
CA ARG A 35 -9.87 -11.85 1.18
C ARG A 35 -10.06 -11.92 -0.33
N ALA A 36 -9.91 -10.80 -1.05
CA ALA A 36 -10.01 -10.77 -2.50
C ALA A 36 -8.94 -11.65 -3.17
N TRP A 37 -7.70 -11.61 -2.66
CA TRP A 37 -6.60 -12.47 -3.12
C TRP A 37 -6.85 -13.95 -2.81
N HIS A 38 -7.28 -14.24 -1.58
CA HIS A 38 -7.61 -15.60 -1.17
C HIS A 38 -8.66 -16.23 -2.09
N ARG A 39 -9.73 -15.47 -2.39
CA ARG A 39 -10.77 -15.91 -3.31
C ARG A 39 -10.22 -16.19 -4.71
N LEU A 40 -9.50 -15.22 -5.30
CA LEU A 40 -8.93 -15.37 -6.63
C LEU A 40 -8.08 -16.64 -6.75
N PHE A 41 -7.10 -16.79 -5.85
CA PHE A 41 -6.10 -17.83 -5.99
C PHE A 41 -6.60 -19.20 -5.56
N THR A 42 -7.48 -19.28 -4.56
CA THR A 42 -8.15 -20.54 -4.23
C THR A 42 -8.95 -21.05 -5.42
N ASP A 43 -9.75 -20.19 -6.04
CA ASP A 43 -10.56 -20.55 -7.21
C ASP A 43 -9.66 -20.97 -8.39
N TYR A 44 -8.64 -20.16 -8.69
CA TYR A 44 -7.73 -20.41 -9.80
C TYR A 44 -6.94 -21.72 -9.65
N LEU A 45 -6.30 -21.94 -8.50
CA LEU A 45 -5.46 -23.12 -8.27
C LEU A 45 -6.30 -24.41 -8.22
N THR A 46 -7.52 -24.34 -7.66
CA THR A 46 -8.46 -25.47 -7.64
C THR A 46 -8.91 -25.83 -9.06
N GLU A 47 -9.32 -24.84 -9.84
CA GLU A 47 -9.79 -25.05 -11.21
C GLU A 47 -8.65 -25.54 -12.12
N ARG A 48 -7.44 -25.01 -11.95
CA ARG A 48 -6.26 -25.48 -12.67
C ARG A 48 -5.92 -26.93 -12.34
N THR A 49 -5.94 -27.30 -11.06
CA THR A 49 -5.74 -28.69 -10.61
C THR A 49 -6.78 -29.62 -11.26
N ARG A 50 -8.04 -29.19 -11.29
CA ARG A 50 -9.15 -29.95 -11.90
C ARG A 50 -9.00 -30.13 -13.41
N THR A 51 -8.52 -29.10 -14.12
CA THR A 51 -8.46 -29.08 -15.60
C THR A 51 -7.19 -29.69 -16.16
N THR A 52 -6.05 -29.52 -15.49
CA THR A 52 -4.73 -29.99 -15.96
C THR A 52 -4.28 -31.29 -15.30
N GLY A 53 -4.81 -31.61 -14.11
CA GLY A 53 -4.33 -32.71 -13.27
C GLY A 53 -3.07 -32.38 -12.46
N GLU A 54 -2.50 -31.18 -12.60
CA GLU A 54 -1.35 -30.72 -11.82
C GLU A 54 -1.69 -30.68 -10.32
N GLN A 55 -0.86 -31.29 -9.48
CA GLN A 55 -1.03 -31.22 -8.02
C GLN A 55 -0.39 -29.94 -7.49
N LEU A 56 -1.20 -28.88 -7.38
CA LEU A 56 -0.74 -27.58 -6.89
C LEU A 56 -1.00 -27.43 -5.40
N ALA A 57 -0.02 -26.88 -4.67
CA ALA A 57 -0.23 -26.54 -3.27
C ALA A 57 -1.31 -25.45 -3.15
N PRO A 58 -2.27 -25.57 -2.20
CA PRO A 58 -3.32 -24.59 -2.01
C PRO A 58 -2.75 -23.21 -1.66
N TYR A 59 -3.56 -22.17 -1.89
CA TYR A 59 -3.25 -20.83 -1.40
C TYR A 59 -3.40 -20.77 0.12
N THR A 60 -2.49 -20.06 0.79
CA THR A 60 -2.44 -19.92 2.25
C THR A 60 -2.28 -18.46 2.66
N ASN A 61 -2.41 -18.16 3.95
CA ASN A 61 -2.12 -16.82 4.46
C ASN A 61 -0.63 -16.46 4.36
N THR A 62 0.28 -17.45 4.38
CA THR A 62 1.72 -17.20 4.22
C THR A 62 2.02 -16.65 2.82
N ASP A 63 1.35 -17.19 1.80
CA ASP A 63 1.50 -16.73 0.42
C ASP A 63 1.19 -15.24 0.24
N TYR A 64 0.26 -14.69 1.03
CA TYR A 64 -0.06 -13.26 1.00
C TYR A 64 1.18 -12.41 1.31
N TYR A 65 1.81 -12.68 2.46
CA TYR A 65 2.96 -11.90 2.93
C TYR A 65 4.21 -12.14 2.07
N GLU A 66 4.42 -13.36 1.58
CA GLU A 66 5.61 -13.69 0.80
C GLU A 66 5.56 -13.16 -0.64
N HIS A 67 4.37 -13.10 -1.24
CA HIS A 67 4.25 -12.89 -2.69
C HIS A 67 3.46 -11.65 -3.09
N VAL A 68 2.59 -11.11 -2.23
CA VAL A 68 1.55 -10.18 -2.66
C VAL A 68 1.53 -8.87 -1.87
N ASP A 69 1.83 -8.92 -0.58
CA ASP A 69 1.68 -7.79 0.33
C ASP A 69 2.51 -6.55 -0.08
N GLY A 70 1.87 -5.39 -0.09
CA GLY A 70 2.45 -4.11 -0.53
C GLY A 70 2.86 -4.01 -2.01
N LYS A 71 2.62 -5.02 -2.85
CA LYS A 71 3.05 -5.02 -4.26
C LYS A 71 1.97 -4.55 -5.25
N PRO A 72 2.38 -4.06 -6.43
CA PRO A 72 1.45 -3.86 -7.54
C PRO A 72 0.69 -5.15 -7.88
N ARG A 73 -0.58 -4.99 -8.27
CA ARG A 73 -1.50 -6.13 -8.44
C ARG A 73 -0.99 -7.18 -9.43
N LEU A 74 -0.48 -6.76 -10.58
CA LEU A 74 -0.03 -7.72 -11.60
C LEU A 74 1.24 -8.45 -11.14
N ASP A 75 2.11 -7.78 -10.39
CA ASP A 75 3.31 -8.41 -9.82
C ASP A 75 2.91 -9.44 -8.75
N GLY A 76 1.93 -9.14 -7.90
CA GLY A 76 1.38 -10.12 -6.96
C GLY A 76 0.79 -11.36 -7.64
N VAL A 77 0.15 -11.21 -8.81
CA VAL A 77 -0.29 -12.36 -9.63
C VAL A 77 0.92 -13.15 -10.13
N ARG A 78 1.90 -12.48 -10.74
CA ARG A 78 3.09 -13.14 -11.32
C ARG A 78 3.87 -13.89 -10.25
N ASP A 79 4.14 -13.26 -9.11
CA ASP A 79 4.98 -13.81 -8.05
C ASP A 79 4.35 -15.04 -7.40
N LEU A 80 3.04 -15.02 -7.12
CA LEU A 80 2.38 -16.21 -6.59
C LEU A 80 2.38 -17.35 -7.62
N LEU A 81 2.05 -17.06 -8.88
CA LEU A 81 2.01 -18.11 -9.90
C LEU A 81 3.40 -18.70 -10.14
N ALA A 82 4.44 -17.86 -10.15
CA ALA A 82 5.83 -18.28 -10.24
C ALA A 82 6.24 -19.18 -9.06
N SER A 83 5.76 -18.92 -7.84
CA SER A 83 6.02 -19.80 -6.69
C SER A 83 5.36 -21.18 -6.80
N ARG A 84 4.41 -21.33 -7.73
CA ARG A 84 3.80 -22.61 -8.13
C ARG A 84 4.35 -23.17 -9.45
N GLY A 85 5.41 -22.56 -10.01
CA GLY A 85 5.99 -22.97 -11.30
C GLY A 85 5.10 -22.64 -12.50
N ILE A 86 4.13 -21.73 -12.33
CA ILE A 86 3.17 -21.33 -13.36
C ILE A 86 3.65 -20.02 -13.98
N ALA A 87 3.89 -20.03 -15.29
CA ALA A 87 4.09 -18.83 -16.09
C ALA A 87 2.91 -18.70 -17.07
N LEU A 88 2.25 -17.55 -17.07
CA LEU A 88 1.13 -17.27 -17.95
C LEU A 88 1.48 -16.17 -18.96
N PRO A 89 0.84 -16.16 -20.14
CA PRO A 89 0.83 -14.98 -21.01
C PRO A 89 0.31 -13.75 -20.27
N GLU A 90 0.80 -12.57 -20.64
CA GLU A 90 0.46 -11.30 -19.97
C GLU A 90 -1.05 -11.04 -19.94
N ALA A 91 -1.77 -11.33 -21.03
CA ALA A 91 -3.22 -11.16 -21.09
C ALA A 91 -3.98 -12.01 -20.04
N GLU A 92 -3.45 -13.17 -19.66
CA GLU A 92 -4.05 -14.00 -18.59
C GLU A 92 -3.73 -13.46 -17.20
N VAL A 93 -2.52 -12.91 -17.00
CA VAL A 93 -2.15 -12.20 -15.77
C VAL A 93 -3.06 -10.98 -15.55
N GLU A 94 -3.29 -10.21 -16.61
CA GLU A 94 -4.22 -9.08 -16.60
C GLU A 94 -5.65 -9.52 -16.27
N ALA A 95 -6.13 -10.61 -16.86
CA ALA A 95 -7.46 -11.16 -16.59
C ALA A 95 -7.61 -11.60 -15.12
N LEU A 96 -6.60 -12.23 -14.53
CA LEU A 96 -6.62 -12.56 -13.09
C LEU A 96 -6.58 -11.31 -12.22
N GLY A 97 -5.76 -10.32 -12.59
CA GLY A 97 -5.72 -9.02 -11.94
C GLY A 97 -7.08 -8.31 -11.97
N ALA A 98 -7.79 -8.36 -13.09
CA ALA A 98 -9.14 -7.80 -13.24
C ALA A 98 -10.14 -8.52 -12.32
N ARG A 99 -10.14 -9.87 -12.32
CA ARG A 99 -11.01 -10.68 -11.43
C ARG A 99 -10.77 -10.37 -9.95
N LYS A 100 -9.51 -10.22 -9.52
CA LYS A 100 -9.22 -9.80 -8.13
C LYS A 100 -9.72 -8.39 -7.85
N ASN A 101 -9.62 -7.48 -8.82
CA ASN A 101 -10.13 -6.12 -8.66
C ASN A 101 -11.64 -6.08 -8.48
N GLU A 102 -12.38 -6.84 -9.27
CA GLU A 102 -13.83 -6.98 -9.14
C GLU A 102 -14.20 -7.51 -7.76
N ALA A 103 -13.50 -8.54 -7.26
CA ALA A 103 -13.72 -9.07 -5.92
C ALA A 103 -13.45 -8.00 -4.83
N PHE A 104 -12.37 -7.22 -4.97
CA PHE A 104 -12.05 -6.15 -4.03
C PHE A 104 -13.11 -5.04 -4.04
N LEU A 105 -13.54 -4.57 -5.22
CA LEU A 105 -14.52 -3.49 -5.34
C LEU A 105 -15.88 -3.93 -4.77
N ALA A 106 -16.30 -5.16 -5.02
CA ALA A 106 -17.52 -5.72 -4.46
C ALA A 106 -17.50 -5.77 -2.91
N GLU A 107 -16.33 -6.01 -2.32
CA GLU A 107 -16.20 -5.93 -0.85
C GLU A 107 -16.15 -4.48 -0.36
N LEU A 108 -15.52 -3.57 -1.09
CA LEU A 108 -15.47 -2.15 -0.76
C LEU A 108 -16.86 -1.48 -0.77
N GLU A 109 -17.81 -2.00 -1.55
CA GLU A 109 -19.22 -1.55 -1.55
C GLU A 109 -19.90 -1.70 -0.18
N ALA A 110 -19.42 -2.59 0.69
CA ALA A 110 -19.90 -2.71 2.06
C ALA A 110 -19.51 -1.51 2.95
N GLY A 111 -18.65 -0.62 2.45
CA GLY A 111 -18.09 0.50 3.17
C GLY A 111 -16.76 0.16 3.83
N VAL A 112 -16.01 1.21 4.16
CA VAL A 112 -14.81 1.13 4.99
C VAL A 112 -14.71 2.40 5.81
N GLU A 113 -14.34 2.27 7.07
CA GLU A 113 -14.06 3.42 7.95
C GLU A 113 -12.56 3.52 8.20
N PRO A 114 -12.00 4.73 8.32
CA PRO A 114 -10.60 4.90 8.70
C PRO A 114 -10.37 4.39 10.13
N TYR A 115 -9.14 4.01 10.44
CA TYR A 115 -8.78 3.73 11.82
C TYR A 115 -8.98 4.99 12.69
N PRO A 116 -9.59 4.90 13.87
CA PRO A 116 -9.85 6.08 14.71
C PRO A 116 -8.58 6.87 15.05
N GLY A 117 -7.46 6.18 15.28
CA GLY A 117 -6.16 6.80 15.53
C GLY A 117 -5.61 7.53 14.31
N SER A 118 -5.75 6.93 13.12
CA SER A 118 -5.32 7.54 11.86
C SER A 118 -6.16 8.77 11.55
N LEU A 119 -7.50 8.70 11.71
CA LEU A 119 -8.37 9.86 11.54
C LEU A 119 -7.99 11.01 12.48
N ALA A 120 -7.77 10.73 13.76
CA ALA A 120 -7.34 11.74 14.73
C ALA A 120 -6.00 12.38 14.36
N LEU A 121 -5.06 11.60 13.79
CA LEU A 121 -3.79 12.12 13.28
C LEU A 121 -4.00 13.01 12.05
N LEU A 122 -4.81 12.60 11.08
CA LEU A 122 -5.12 13.40 9.89
C LEU A 122 -5.77 14.73 10.27
N GLU A 123 -6.74 14.72 11.18
CA GLU A 123 -7.40 15.93 11.70
C GLU A 123 -6.40 16.86 12.39
N HIS A 124 -5.48 16.31 13.18
CA HIS A 124 -4.43 17.10 13.84
C HIS A 124 -3.47 17.73 12.83
N LEU A 125 -2.96 16.95 11.88
CA LEU A 125 -2.04 17.43 10.84
C LEU A 125 -2.68 18.51 9.97
N ALA A 126 -3.96 18.34 9.60
CA ALA A 126 -4.72 19.35 8.90
C ALA A 126 -4.88 20.64 9.73
N ALA A 127 -5.16 20.53 11.03
CA ALA A 127 -5.34 21.68 11.91
C ALA A 127 -4.05 22.51 12.10
N VAL A 128 -2.88 21.88 12.03
CA VAL A 128 -1.57 22.56 12.09
C VAL A 128 -1.00 22.92 10.71
N GLY A 129 -1.72 22.59 9.64
CA GLY A 129 -1.35 22.93 8.27
C GLY A 129 -0.23 22.07 7.67
N THR A 130 0.01 20.86 8.18
CA THR A 130 0.99 19.94 7.61
C THR A 130 0.44 19.31 6.32
N PRO A 131 1.12 19.46 5.18
CA PRO A 131 0.78 18.79 3.92
C PRO A 131 0.79 17.27 4.06
N MET A 132 -0.18 16.61 3.43
CA MET A 132 -0.32 15.15 3.46
C MET A 132 -0.52 14.60 2.05
N ALA A 133 0.04 13.42 1.80
CA ALA A 133 -0.20 12.65 0.58
C ALA A 133 -0.46 11.18 0.91
N VAL A 134 -1.14 10.49 -0.01
CA VAL A 134 -1.27 9.03 0.00
C VAL A 134 -0.36 8.43 -1.06
N VAL A 135 0.34 7.36 -0.70
CA VAL A 135 1.22 6.59 -1.58
C VAL A 135 0.88 5.10 -1.45
N SER A 136 0.20 4.54 -2.45
CA SER A 136 -0.28 3.16 -2.43
C SER A 136 0.07 2.41 -3.71
N SER A 137 0.45 1.14 -3.58
CA SER A 137 0.62 0.23 -4.72
C SER A 137 -0.71 -0.13 -5.40
N SER A 138 -1.84 0.15 -4.74
CA SER A 138 -3.18 -0.13 -5.25
C SER A 138 -3.67 1.00 -6.14
N ALA A 139 -4.10 0.69 -7.36
CA ALA A 139 -4.83 1.63 -8.22
C ALA A 139 -6.25 1.98 -7.72
N ASN A 140 -6.66 1.45 -6.55
CA ASN A 140 -7.97 1.72 -5.97
C ASN A 140 -7.92 2.77 -4.85
N ALA A 141 -6.75 3.36 -4.56
CA ALA A 141 -6.60 4.30 -3.46
C ALA A 141 -7.63 5.46 -3.50
N PRO A 142 -7.92 6.10 -4.65
CA PRO A 142 -8.95 7.13 -4.71
C PRO A 142 -10.36 6.62 -4.35
N ALA A 143 -10.69 5.37 -4.70
CA ALA A 143 -11.99 4.80 -4.36
C ALA A 143 -12.11 4.52 -2.86
N VAL A 144 -11.07 3.94 -2.27
CA VAL A 144 -11.01 3.68 -0.81
C VAL A 144 -11.11 4.98 -0.02
N LEU A 145 -10.35 6.02 -0.39
CA LEU A 145 -10.36 7.31 0.29
C LEU A 145 -11.75 7.96 0.27
N ARG A 146 -12.45 7.91 -0.88
CA ARG A 146 -13.82 8.41 -1.00
C ARG A 146 -14.81 7.60 -0.17
N THR A 147 -14.71 6.27 -0.21
CA THR A 147 -15.59 5.39 0.60
C THR A 147 -15.37 5.63 2.10
N ALA A 148 -14.13 5.87 2.52
CA ALA A 148 -13.75 6.20 3.90
C ALA A 148 -14.05 7.66 4.31
N GLY A 149 -14.41 8.53 3.36
CA GLY A 149 -14.71 9.94 3.62
C GLY A 149 -13.50 10.79 4.04
N ILE A 150 -12.27 10.37 3.70
CA ILE A 150 -11.01 11.03 4.08
C ILE A 150 -10.22 11.57 2.89
N ASP A 151 -10.75 11.51 1.68
CA ASP A 151 -10.12 12.01 0.45
C ASP A 151 -9.77 13.50 0.52
N HIS A 152 -10.59 14.31 1.20
CA HIS A 152 -10.38 15.73 1.38
C HIS A 152 -9.09 16.12 2.13
N PHE A 153 -8.47 15.21 2.87
CA PHE A 153 -7.17 15.45 3.53
C PHE A 153 -5.99 15.43 2.55
N PHE A 154 -6.15 14.81 1.37
CA PHE A 154 -5.05 14.44 0.50
C PHE A 154 -5.15 15.14 -0.86
N PRO A 155 -4.56 16.34 -1.02
CA PRO A 155 -4.47 16.98 -2.33
C PRO A 155 -3.60 16.20 -3.32
N VAL A 156 -2.73 15.31 -2.81
CA VAL A 156 -1.84 14.45 -3.61
C VAL A 156 -2.10 12.99 -3.26
N VAL A 157 -2.38 12.20 -4.30
CA VAL A 157 -2.47 10.74 -4.23
C VAL A 157 -1.59 10.17 -5.34
N VAL A 158 -0.58 9.39 -4.97
CA VAL A 158 0.25 8.60 -5.88
C VAL A 158 -0.15 7.14 -5.71
N ASP A 159 -1.02 6.68 -6.60
CA ASP A 159 -1.55 5.32 -6.57
C ASP A 159 -0.91 4.42 -7.63
N GLY A 160 -1.30 3.15 -7.69
CA GLY A 160 -0.77 2.21 -8.66
C GLY A 160 -1.09 2.56 -10.14
N ALA A 161 -2.09 3.40 -10.40
CA ALA A 161 -2.37 3.88 -11.75
C ALA A 161 -1.40 5.01 -12.15
N VAL A 162 -1.20 5.98 -11.25
CA VAL A 162 -0.22 7.07 -11.40
C VAL A 162 1.19 6.50 -11.58
N ALA A 163 1.62 5.59 -10.71
CA ALA A 163 2.96 4.99 -10.80
C ALA A 163 3.20 4.32 -12.14
N ARG A 164 2.19 3.62 -12.69
CA ARG A 164 2.29 2.98 -14.00
C ARG A 164 2.30 3.98 -15.15
N GLU A 165 1.46 5.01 -15.10
CA GLU A 165 1.39 6.05 -16.14
C GLU A 165 2.73 6.80 -16.27
N GLU A 166 3.37 7.08 -15.14
CA GLU A 166 4.60 7.87 -15.07
C GLU A 166 5.87 7.01 -15.06
N GLY A 167 5.73 5.68 -15.05
CA GLY A 167 6.86 4.76 -15.02
C GLY A 167 7.66 4.82 -13.72
N LEU A 168 7.02 5.14 -12.60
CA LEU A 168 7.62 5.17 -11.27
C LEU A 168 7.81 3.73 -10.78
N PRO A 169 9.04 3.30 -10.45
CA PRO A 169 9.28 2.07 -9.71
C PRO A 169 8.43 1.99 -8.44
N GLY A 170 7.70 0.89 -8.26
CA GLY A 170 6.92 0.65 -7.05
C GLY A 170 7.76 0.24 -5.85
N LYS A 171 7.12 0.15 -4.66
CA LYS A 171 7.73 -0.38 -3.43
C LYS A 171 8.38 -1.75 -3.72
N PRO A 172 9.63 -2.01 -3.30
CA PRO A 172 10.41 -1.31 -2.27
C PRO A 172 11.31 -0.17 -2.78
N ALA A 173 11.14 0.31 -4.01
CA ALA A 173 11.82 1.52 -4.46
C ALA A 173 11.15 2.78 -3.85
N PRO A 174 11.90 3.85 -3.57
CA PRO A 174 11.36 5.06 -2.92
C PRO A 174 10.56 5.97 -3.87
N ASP A 175 10.63 5.74 -5.18
CA ASP A 175 10.20 6.68 -6.23
C ASP A 175 8.76 7.18 -6.07
N THR A 176 7.82 6.33 -5.65
CA THR A 176 6.43 6.75 -5.44
C THR A 176 6.25 7.66 -4.23
N PHE A 177 7.07 7.50 -3.18
CA PHE A 177 7.10 8.42 -2.05
C PHE A 177 7.81 9.73 -2.41
N GLU A 178 8.92 9.66 -3.14
CA GLU A 178 9.65 10.84 -3.61
C GLU A 178 8.78 11.70 -4.53
N ALA A 179 8.05 11.07 -5.47
CA ALA A 179 7.10 11.75 -6.33
C ALA A 179 5.96 12.42 -5.54
N ALA A 180 5.51 11.80 -4.45
CA ALA A 180 4.49 12.41 -3.58
C ALA A 180 5.04 13.64 -2.84
N ALA A 181 6.26 13.57 -2.30
CA ALA A 181 6.93 14.69 -1.66
C ALA A 181 7.13 15.86 -2.65
N GLU A 182 7.62 15.56 -3.85
CA GLU A 182 7.82 16.54 -4.93
C GLU A 182 6.52 17.27 -5.28
N ARG A 183 5.40 16.54 -5.43
CA ARG A 183 4.08 17.13 -5.74
C ARG A 183 3.54 18.01 -4.61
N LEU A 184 3.91 17.73 -3.36
CA LEU A 184 3.60 18.59 -2.22
C LEU A 184 4.54 19.81 -2.15
N GLY A 185 5.59 19.87 -2.98
CA GLY A 185 6.60 20.92 -2.93
C GLY A 185 7.51 20.82 -1.69
N VAL A 186 7.63 19.62 -1.12
CA VAL A 186 8.39 19.35 0.11
C VAL A 186 9.59 18.47 -0.23
N PRO A 187 10.82 18.88 0.14
CA PRO A 187 11.99 18.01 0.04
C PRO A 187 11.79 16.69 0.79
N SER A 188 12.22 15.57 0.21
CA SER A 188 12.08 14.24 0.83
C SER A 188 12.67 14.20 2.25
N ASP A 189 13.79 14.88 2.50
CA ASP A 189 14.48 14.94 3.79
C ASP A 189 13.69 15.67 4.90
N ARG A 190 12.53 16.24 4.55
CA ARG A 190 11.56 16.83 5.46
C ARG A 190 10.23 16.08 5.49
N ALA A 191 10.06 15.04 4.68
CA ALA A 191 8.85 14.22 4.64
C ALA A 191 9.00 12.98 5.54
N VAL A 192 7.92 12.63 6.23
CA VAL A 192 7.83 11.40 7.04
C VAL A 192 6.99 10.37 6.30
N VAL A 193 7.46 9.14 6.20
CA VAL A 193 6.72 8.00 5.64
C VAL A 193 6.04 7.22 6.75
N VAL A 194 4.76 6.85 6.56
CA VAL A 194 4.00 5.97 7.46
C VAL A 194 3.52 4.75 6.69
N GLU A 195 3.92 3.56 7.15
CA GLU A 195 3.76 2.27 6.46
C GLU A 195 3.53 1.12 7.47
N ASP A 196 2.99 -0.01 7.01
CA ASP A 196 2.76 -1.24 7.78
C ASP A 196 3.36 -2.51 7.12
N ALA A 197 3.55 -2.50 5.80
CA ALA A 197 4.14 -3.56 4.99
C ALA A 197 5.66 -3.43 4.88
N THR A 198 6.34 -4.58 4.94
CA THR A 198 7.82 -4.65 4.84
C THR A 198 8.38 -4.01 3.57
N SER A 199 7.68 -4.12 2.44
CA SER A 199 8.10 -3.52 1.17
C SER A 199 8.02 -2.00 1.18
N GLY A 200 7.02 -1.42 1.84
CA GLY A 200 6.89 0.03 1.96
C GLY A 200 7.81 0.62 3.02
N VAL A 201 8.02 -0.06 4.15
CA VAL A 201 9.09 0.32 5.10
C VAL A 201 10.45 0.32 4.41
N ALA A 202 10.73 -0.69 3.58
CA ALA A 202 11.95 -0.74 2.77
C ALA A 202 12.03 0.42 1.75
N ALA A 203 10.92 0.80 1.12
CA ALA A 203 10.87 1.98 0.25
C ALA A 203 11.17 3.28 0.99
N GLY A 204 10.57 3.49 2.16
CA GLY A 204 10.90 4.63 3.01
C GLY A 204 12.36 4.62 3.45
N ALA A 205 12.93 3.47 3.79
CA ALA A 205 14.33 3.36 4.21
C ALA A 205 15.33 3.56 3.05
N ALA A 206 14.90 3.31 1.81
CA ALA A 206 15.73 3.49 0.62
C ALA A 206 15.79 4.95 0.15
N GLY A 207 14.81 5.78 0.52
CA GLY A 207 14.78 7.21 0.21
C GLY A 207 15.42 8.07 1.31
N ASP A 208 15.71 9.33 0.97
CA ASP A 208 16.23 10.32 1.91
C ASP A 208 15.08 10.99 2.67
N PHE A 209 14.33 10.23 3.47
CA PHE A 209 13.18 10.72 4.24
C PHE A 209 13.58 11.10 5.67
N ALA A 210 12.88 12.08 6.26
CA ALA A 210 13.13 12.55 7.62
C ALA A 210 12.96 11.42 8.66
N ALA A 211 11.96 10.57 8.44
CA ALA A 211 11.71 9.37 9.23
C ALA A 211 10.80 8.39 8.48
N VAL A 212 10.86 7.13 8.87
CA VAL A 212 9.93 6.06 8.47
C VAL A 212 9.31 5.47 9.72
N VAL A 213 7.98 5.43 9.77
CA VAL A 213 7.21 4.81 10.84
C VAL A 213 6.55 3.55 10.27
N GLY A 214 6.96 2.37 10.74
CA GLY A 214 6.40 1.07 10.38
C GLY A 214 7.02 -0.08 11.17
#